data_AF-A0A3P9H5F2-F1
#
_entry.id   AF-A0A3P9H5F2-F1
#
_cell.length_a   1.000
_cell.length_b   1.000
_cell.length_c   1.000
_cell.angle_alpha   90.00
_cell.angle_beta   90.00
_cell.angle_gamma   90.00
#
_symmetry.space_group_name_H-M   'P 1'
#
loop_
_entity.id
_entity.type
_entity.pdbx_description
1 polymer ?
#
loop_
_entity_poly.entity_id
_entity_poly.type
_entity_poly.pdbx_seq_one_letter_code
_entity_poly.pdbx_strand_id
1 'polypeptide(L)'
;LYYIIKKKKKKKVSSSRKTISREAARKRRRVETDVFEDLSRLLPLQPSVQSQLDKPSIIRLTLSYIRMQTLLKEDAVLEDRSSWEDKPLHGMYHRTITEVANIKKSYQ
;
A
#
# COMPACT_ATOMS: atom_id res chain seq x y z
N LEU A 1 2.21 -47.50 13.71
CA LEU A 1 2.85 -46.40 14.47
C LEU A 1 3.36 -45.24 13.60
N TYR A 2 4.17 -45.49 12.56
CA TYR A 2 4.78 -44.46 11.70
C TYR A 2 3.80 -43.39 11.15
N TYR A 3 2.66 -43.82 10.61
CA TYR A 3 1.65 -42.92 10.02
C TYR A 3 1.10 -41.91 11.04
N ILE A 4 0.86 -42.35 12.28
CA ILE A 4 0.36 -41.51 13.39
C ILE A 4 1.40 -40.44 13.75
N ILE A 5 2.68 -40.83 13.83
CA ILE A 5 3.79 -39.91 14.12
C ILE A 5 3.95 -38.88 12.99
N LYS A 6 3.88 -39.31 11.72
CA LYS A 6 3.96 -38.42 10.55
C LYS A 6 2.78 -37.42 10.52
N LYS A 7 1.55 -37.87 10.81
CA LYS A 7 0.38 -36.98 10.91
C LYS A 7 0.52 -35.97 12.06
N LYS A 8 1.00 -36.38 13.24
CA LYS A 8 1.25 -35.47 14.38
C LYS A 8 2.32 -34.43 14.04
N LYS A 9 3.45 -34.81 13.43
CA LYS A 9 4.48 -33.88 12.96
C LYS A 9 3.94 -32.88 11.94
N LYS A 10 3.19 -33.34 10.92
CA LYS A 10 2.59 -32.46 9.89
C LYS A 10 1.61 -31.46 10.50
N LYS A 11 0.76 -31.90 11.44
CA LYS A 11 -0.15 -31.01 12.19
C LYS A 11 0.62 -29.95 12.99
N LYS A 12 1.65 -30.33 13.76
CA LYS A 12 2.48 -29.40 14.54
C LYS A 12 3.12 -28.33 13.66
N VAL A 13 3.75 -28.74 12.54
CA VAL A 13 4.38 -27.82 11.57
C VAL A 13 3.36 -26.90 10.90
N SER A 14 2.16 -27.40 10.58
CA SER A 14 1.09 -26.55 10.03
C SER A 14 0.60 -25.52 11.03
N SER A 15 0.51 -25.86 12.33
CA SER A 15 0.12 -24.93 13.38
C SER A 15 1.18 -23.84 13.58
N SER A 16 2.47 -24.23 13.57
CA SER A 16 3.60 -23.30 13.71
C SER A 16 3.70 -22.33 12.51
N ARG A 17 3.52 -22.82 11.28
CA ARG A 17 3.45 -21.91 10.11
C ARG A 17 2.29 -20.92 10.21
N LYS A 18 1.12 -21.37 10.69
CA LYS A 18 -0.04 -20.50 10.91
C LYS A 18 0.20 -19.48 12.03
N THR A 19 0.97 -19.79 13.06
CA THR A 19 1.32 -18.81 14.11
C THR A 19 2.34 -17.81 13.60
N ILE A 20 3.38 -18.25 12.89
CA ILE A 20 4.40 -17.37 12.28
C ILE A 20 3.76 -16.40 11.27
N SER A 21 2.91 -16.90 10.37
CA SER A 21 2.20 -16.05 9.40
C SER A 21 1.31 -15.00 10.09
N ARG A 22 0.61 -15.40 11.15
CA ARG A 22 -0.20 -14.47 11.96
C ARG A 22 0.68 -13.42 12.63
N GLU A 23 1.81 -13.80 13.19
CA GLU A 23 2.71 -12.87 13.86
C GLU A 23 3.36 -11.90 12.87
N ALA A 24 3.76 -12.38 11.69
CA ALA A 24 4.23 -11.52 10.61
C ALA A 24 3.16 -10.50 10.18
N ALA A 25 1.90 -10.92 10.05
CA ALA A 25 0.80 -10.01 9.73
C ALA A 25 0.55 -8.98 10.84
N ARG A 26 0.63 -9.37 12.12
CA ARG A 26 0.54 -8.44 13.25
C ARG A 26 1.68 -7.45 13.25
N LYS A 27 2.92 -7.90 13.05
CA LYS A 27 4.10 -7.03 12.97
C LYS A 27 3.93 -5.98 11.88
N ARG A 28 3.48 -6.38 10.68
CA ARG A 28 3.19 -5.44 9.59
C ARG A 28 2.13 -4.41 9.95
N ARG A 29 1.01 -4.85 10.55
CA ARG A 29 -0.06 -3.94 11.00
C ARG A 29 0.41 -2.96 12.08
N ARG A 30 1.27 -3.41 13.02
CA ARG A 30 1.85 -2.54 14.05
C ARG A 30 2.72 -1.46 13.42
N VAL A 31 3.68 -1.86 12.57
CA VAL A 31 4.55 -0.92 11.84
C VAL A 31 3.72 0.09 11.05
N GLU A 32 2.69 -0.37 10.34
CA GLU A 32 1.78 0.52 9.61
C GLU A 32 1.08 1.52 10.54
N THR A 33 0.55 1.07 11.68
CA THR A 33 -0.08 1.95 12.67
C THR A 33 0.90 2.98 13.22
N ASP A 34 2.12 2.56 13.58
CA ASP A 34 3.15 3.46 14.10
C ASP A 34 3.50 4.55 13.08
N VAL A 35 3.64 4.18 11.80
CA VAL A 35 3.88 5.13 10.70
C VAL A 35 2.73 6.11 10.52
N PHE A 36 1.46 5.67 10.64
CA PHE A 36 0.31 6.57 10.59
C PHE A 36 0.27 7.54 11.77
N GLU A 37 0.63 7.07 12.96
CA GLU A 37 0.70 7.90 14.15
C GLU A 37 1.78 8.99 13.98
N ASP A 38 2.98 8.61 13.55
CA ASP A 38 4.06 9.55 13.27
C ASP A 38 3.67 10.55 12.18
N LEU A 39 3.00 10.09 11.11
CA LEU A 39 2.52 10.96 10.04
C LEU A 39 1.50 12.00 10.55
N SER A 40 0.63 11.61 11.48
CA SER A 40 -0.35 12.54 12.07
C SER A 40 0.33 13.63 12.91
N ARG A 41 1.43 13.31 13.60
CA ARG A 41 2.21 14.25 14.41
C ARG A 41 2.95 15.30 13.58
N LEU A 42 3.21 15.01 12.30
CA LEU A 42 3.84 15.95 11.36
C LEU A 42 2.86 16.99 10.80
N LEU A 43 1.56 16.79 10.95
CA LEU A 43 0.56 17.75 10.50
C LEU A 43 0.50 18.95 11.46
N PRO A 44 0.31 20.18 10.96
CA PRO A 44 0.19 21.38 11.78
C PRO A 44 -1.20 21.45 12.45
N LEU A 45 -1.50 20.48 13.31
CA LEU A 45 -2.78 20.31 14.01
C LEU A 45 -2.54 20.15 15.50
N GLN A 46 -3.54 20.45 16.32
CA GLN A 46 -3.46 20.20 17.77
C GLN A 46 -3.41 18.68 18.06
N PRO A 47 -2.66 18.24 19.10
CA PRO A 47 -2.56 16.82 19.46
C PRO A 47 -3.91 16.15 19.73
N SER A 48 -4.87 16.90 20.29
CA SER A 48 -6.24 16.45 20.52
C SER A 48 -6.91 15.97 19.24
N VAL A 49 -6.77 16.72 18.15
CA VAL A 49 -7.34 16.38 16.84
C VAL A 49 -6.58 15.22 16.21
N GLN A 50 -5.24 15.21 16.30
CA GLN A 50 -4.40 14.14 15.73
C GLN A 50 -4.81 12.76 16.26
N SER A 51 -5.08 12.65 17.57
CA SER A 51 -5.50 11.38 18.20
C SER A 51 -6.85 10.84 17.73
N GLN A 52 -7.69 11.70 17.14
CA GLN A 52 -9.03 11.34 16.65
C GLN A 52 -9.04 11.02 15.15
N LEU A 53 -7.92 11.21 14.44
CA LEU A 53 -7.86 10.98 13.00
C LEU A 53 -7.88 9.49 12.66
N ASP A 54 -8.78 9.12 11.76
CA ASP A 54 -8.76 7.82 11.09
C ASP A 54 -7.72 7.80 9.97
N LYS A 55 -7.20 6.60 9.63
CA LYS A 55 -6.13 6.43 8.62
C LYS A 55 -6.45 7.11 7.28
N PRO A 56 -7.67 7.03 6.71
CA PRO A 56 -8.01 7.74 5.48
C PRO A 56 -7.92 9.26 5.61
N SER A 57 -8.36 9.82 6.73
CA SER A 57 -8.28 11.27 6.97
C SER A 57 -6.84 11.73 7.14
N ILE A 58 -5.98 10.95 7.81
CA ILE A 58 -4.53 11.25 7.86
C ILE A 58 -3.98 11.36 6.43
N ILE A 59 -4.24 10.38 5.55
CA ILE A 59 -3.77 10.41 4.15
C ILE A 59 -4.28 11.65 3.42
N ARG A 60 -5.59 11.92 3.50
CA ARG A 60 -6.22 13.05 2.80
C ARG A 60 -5.65 14.39 3.29
N LEU A 61 -5.48 14.55 4.59
CA LEU A 61 -4.95 15.76 5.21
C LEU A 61 -3.48 15.95 4.87
N THR A 62 -2.64 14.91 4.96
CA THR A 62 -1.23 14.97 4.53
C THR A 62 -1.12 15.36 3.06
N LEU A 63 -1.90 14.73 2.19
CA LEU A 63 -1.88 15.04 0.77
C LEU A 63 -2.33 16.49 0.52
N SER A 64 -3.40 16.93 1.17
CA SER A 64 -3.86 18.33 1.10
C SER A 64 -2.80 19.29 1.61
N TYR A 65 -2.14 18.97 2.72
CA TYR A 65 -1.11 19.80 3.33
C TYR A 65 0.11 19.96 2.42
N ILE A 66 0.60 18.88 1.83
CA ILE A 66 1.70 18.94 0.86
C ILE A 66 1.29 19.79 -0.34
N ARG A 67 0.09 19.58 -0.90
CA ARG A 67 -0.42 20.37 -2.04
C ARG A 67 -0.56 21.85 -1.70
N MET A 68 -1.04 22.20 -0.50
CA MET A 68 -1.10 23.59 -0.08
C MET A 68 0.31 24.16 0.09
N GLN A 69 1.24 23.42 0.68
CA GLN A 69 2.63 23.86 0.77
C GLN A 69 3.27 24.09 -0.60
N THR A 70 3.01 23.22 -1.59
CA THR A 70 3.53 23.44 -2.94
C THR A 70 2.91 24.70 -3.50
N LEU A 71 1.58 24.87 -3.48
CA LEU A 71 0.92 26.08 -3.97
C LEU A 71 1.40 27.37 -3.27
N LEU A 72 1.57 27.35 -1.94
CA LEU A 72 2.10 28.51 -1.19
C LEU A 72 3.57 28.79 -1.51
N LYS A 73 4.32 27.79 -1.96
CA LYS A 73 5.70 27.94 -2.48
C LYS A 73 5.71 28.22 -3.99
N GLU A 74 4.63 27.90 -4.69
CA GLU A 74 4.43 27.87 -6.14
C GLU A 74 3.39 28.91 -6.62
N ASP A 75 3.36 30.09 -6.02
CA ASP A 75 3.35 31.31 -6.85
C ASP A 75 4.57 31.35 -7.81
N ALA A 76 5.49 30.38 -7.71
CA ALA A 76 6.62 30.11 -8.59
C ALA A 76 6.45 29.04 -9.71
N VAL A 77 5.60 28.00 -9.63
CA VAL A 77 5.45 27.03 -10.75
C VAL A 77 4.11 26.29 -10.69
N LEU A 78 3.17 26.66 -11.56
CA LEU A 78 1.87 26.03 -11.70
C LEU A 78 1.96 24.57 -12.19
N GLU A 79 1.09 23.74 -11.61
CA GLU A 79 0.57 22.48 -12.15
C GLU A 79 1.57 21.39 -12.57
N ASP A 80 1.88 20.48 -11.66
CA ASP A 80 2.01 19.06 -12.04
C ASP A 80 1.29 18.16 -11.05
N ARG A 81 -0.03 18.06 -11.21
CA ARG A 81 -0.78 16.99 -10.55
C ARG A 81 -2.03 16.54 -11.30
N SER A 82 -1.83 15.97 -12.48
CA SER A 82 -2.54 14.76 -12.94
C SER A 82 -2.16 14.48 -14.38
N SER A 83 -1.15 13.63 -14.59
CA SER A 83 -1.13 12.82 -15.79
C SER A 83 -0.39 11.51 -15.52
N TRP A 84 -1.12 10.55 -14.99
CA TRP A 84 -0.74 9.14 -15.16
C TRP A 84 -0.97 8.68 -16.61
N GLU A 85 -1.53 9.54 -17.47
CA GLU A 85 -1.72 9.29 -18.90
C GLU A 85 -0.45 9.59 -19.72
N ASP A 86 0.39 10.55 -19.32
CA ASP A 86 1.53 11.02 -20.13
C ASP A 86 2.88 10.38 -19.78
N LYS A 87 2.89 9.22 -19.12
CA LYS A 87 4.15 8.50 -18.84
C LYS A 87 4.46 7.54 -20.00
N PRO A 88 5.58 7.71 -20.74
CA PRO A 88 5.94 6.85 -21.88
C PRO A 88 6.05 5.37 -21.51
N LEU A 89 6.22 5.07 -20.23
CA LEU A 89 6.27 3.72 -19.69
C LEU A 89 4.94 2.96 -19.82
N HIS A 90 3.79 3.64 -19.76
CA HIS A 90 2.48 3.00 -19.92
C HIS A 90 2.27 2.48 -21.36
N GLY A 91 2.86 3.15 -22.36
CA GLY A 91 2.80 2.71 -23.77
C GLY A 91 3.48 1.36 -24.03
N MET A 92 4.60 1.07 -23.34
CA MET A 92 5.30 -0.23 -23.47
C MET A 92 4.47 -1.39 -22.92
N TYR A 93 3.79 -1.18 -21.78
CA TYR A 93 2.91 -2.19 -21.22
C TYR A 93 1.60 -2.32 -22.01
N HIS A 94 1.08 -1.23 -22.60
CA HIS A 94 -0.13 -1.30 -23.43
C HIS A 94 0.08 -2.09 -24.73
N ARG A 95 1.24 -1.93 -25.39
CA ARG A 95 1.57 -2.65 -26.64
C ARG A 95 1.66 -4.17 -26.42
N THR A 96 2.35 -4.56 -25.36
CA THR A 96 2.48 -5.99 -24.97
C THR A 96 1.13 -6.58 -24.58
N ILE A 97 0.32 -5.87 -23.80
CA ILE A 97 -1.04 -6.33 -23.43
C ILE A 97 -1.92 -6.54 -24.68
N THR A 98 -1.84 -5.65 -25.68
CA THR A 98 -2.62 -5.76 -26.92
C THR A 98 -2.13 -6.91 -27.81
N GLU A 99 -0.82 -7.16 -27.88
CA GLU A 99 -0.26 -8.34 -28.55
C GLU A 99 -0.75 -9.64 -27.91
N VAL A 100 -0.75 -9.74 -26.57
CA VAL A 100 -1.26 -10.95 -25.88
C VAL A 100 -2.77 -11.13 -26.09
N ALA A 101 -3.53 -10.04 -26.16
CA ALA A 101 -4.96 -10.08 -26.46
C ALA A 101 -5.25 -10.57 -27.89
N ASN A 102 -4.43 -10.19 -28.87
CA ASN A 102 -4.54 -10.67 -30.25
C ASN A 102 -4.09 -12.12 -30.42
N ILE A 103 -3.10 -12.58 -29.65
CA ILE A 103 -2.67 -13.99 -29.64
C ILE A 103 -3.81 -14.92 -29.18
N LYS A 104 -4.66 -14.49 -28.23
CA LYS A 104 -5.82 -15.28 -27.81
C LYS A 104 -6.90 -15.44 -28.90
N LYS A 105 -6.92 -14.58 -29.92
CA LYS A 105 -7.83 -14.67 -31.07
C LYS A 105 -7.36 -15.65 -32.15
N SER A 106 -6.10 -16.13 -32.11
CA SER A 106 -5.57 -17.08 -33.10
C SER A 106 -5.66 -18.55 -32.66
N TYR A 107 -6.28 -18.84 -31.51
CA TYR A 107 -6.50 -20.19 -30.99
C TYR A 107 -7.98 -20.61 -31.04
N GLN A 108 -8.83 -19.90 -31.79
CA GLN A 108 -10.18 -20.31 -32.15
C GLN A 108 -10.31 -20.44 -33.66
#